data_AF-U2YIE8-F1
#
_entry.id   AF-U2YIE8-F1
#
_cell.length_a   1.000
_cell.length_b   1.000
_cell.length_c   1.000
_cell.angle_alpha   90.00
_cell.angle_beta   90.00
_cell.angle_gamma   90.00
#
_symmetry.space_group_name_H-M   'P 1'
#
loop_
_entity.id
_entity.type
_entity.pdbx_description
1 polymer ?
#
loop_
_entity_poly.entity_id
_entity_poly.type
_entity_poly.pdbx_seq_one_letter_code
_entity_poly.pdbx_strand_id
1 'polypeptide(L)'
;MRKFMIATPLALAAAAVLATPASAAPGFTNGRQAAQEIQQLERQVDRAEQRNQISRREATQLNRQVDQLEKLHARYARGGFTRTELRSLDSRINTVKQQLRSSQSDHRPGWNGHRR
;
A
#
# COMPACT_ATOMS: atom_id res chain seq x y z
N MET A 1 42.28 -13.69 22.73
CA MET A 1 42.46 -14.47 21.49
C MET A 1 41.52 -13.90 20.43
N ARG A 2 42.05 -13.54 19.26
CA ARG A 2 41.34 -12.85 18.17
C ARG A 2 40.73 -13.87 17.19
N LYS A 3 39.52 -13.54 16.71
CA LYS A 3 38.97 -13.70 15.34
C LYS A 3 39.19 -15.02 14.59
N PHE A 4 38.10 -15.64 14.12
CA PHE A 4 37.98 -16.06 12.71
C PHE A 4 36.53 -15.95 12.22
N MET A 5 36.39 -15.28 11.08
CA MET A 5 35.20 -15.24 10.22
C MET A 5 35.06 -16.55 9.46
N ILE A 6 33.83 -16.98 9.18
CA ILE A 6 33.50 -17.65 7.92
C ILE A 6 32.23 -16.99 7.38
N ALA A 7 32.43 -16.24 6.30
CA ALA A 7 31.41 -15.78 5.40
C ALA A 7 31.09 -16.90 4.41
N THR A 8 29.82 -17.11 4.11
CA THR A 8 29.39 -17.86 2.92
C THR A 8 28.60 -16.89 2.05
N PRO A 9 29.11 -16.50 0.88
CA PRO A 9 28.40 -15.63 -0.03
C PRO A 9 27.39 -16.46 -0.82
N LEU A 10 26.11 -16.11 -0.77
CA LEU A 10 25.14 -16.53 -1.77
C LEU A 10 25.17 -15.48 -2.88
N ALA A 11 25.94 -15.78 -3.92
CA ALA A 11 26.02 -14.98 -5.13
C ALA A 11 24.95 -15.43 -6.15
N LEU A 12 24.37 -14.42 -6.81
CA LEU A 12 23.84 -14.38 -8.18
C LEU A 12 22.70 -15.32 -8.60
N ALA A 13 21.57 -14.71 -8.99
CA ALA A 13 20.86 -15.09 -10.21
C ALA A 13 20.22 -13.84 -10.86
N ALA A 14 20.77 -13.45 -12.00
CA ALA A 14 20.08 -12.63 -12.98
C ALA A 14 19.08 -13.50 -13.77
N ALA A 15 18.02 -12.87 -14.28
CA ALA A 15 17.06 -13.38 -15.26
C ALA A 15 16.14 -14.54 -14.85
N ALA A 16 15.02 -14.16 -14.22
CA ALA A 16 13.72 -14.66 -14.63
C ALA A 16 12.71 -13.52 -14.42
N VAL A 17 12.17 -12.96 -15.51
CA VAL A 17 10.87 -12.29 -15.45
C VAL A 17 9.88 -13.42 -15.17
N LEU A 18 9.79 -13.82 -13.90
CA LEU A 18 8.61 -14.48 -13.42
C LEU A 18 7.53 -13.43 -13.65
N ALA A 19 6.67 -13.66 -14.65
CA ALA A 19 5.31 -13.19 -14.58
C ALA A 19 4.72 -13.84 -13.33
N THR A 20 5.07 -13.29 -12.16
CA THR A 20 4.36 -13.55 -10.92
C THR A 20 2.92 -13.33 -11.30
N PRO A 21 2.04 -14.33 -11.22
CA PRO A 21 0.62 -14.06 -11.36
C PRO A 21 0.38 -12.94 -10.36
N ALA A 22 0.10 -11.74 -10.87
CA ALA A 22 -0.28 -10.61 -10.06
C ALA A 22 -1.45 -11.16 -9.27
N SER A 23 -1.18 -11.50 -8.00
CA SER A 23 -2.11 -12.27 -7.19
C SER A 23 -3.31 -11.38 -7.14
N ALA A 24 -4.34 -11.72 -7.92
CA ALA A 24 -5.51 -10.89 -8.06
C ALA A 24 -6.06 -10.83 -6.65
N ALA A 25 -5.87 -9.69 -6.00
CA ALA A 25 -6.40 -9.46 -4.67
C ALA A 25 -7.87 -9.88 -4.73
N PRO A 26 -8.40 -10.60 -3.71
CA PRO A 26 -9.80 -10.99 -3.71
C PRO A 26 -10.64 -9.73 -3.90
N GLY A 27 -11.16 -9.53 -5.11
CA GLY A 27 -11.91 -8.32 -5.44
C GLY A 27 -13.17 -8.24 -4.59
N PHE A 28 -13.58 -7.03 -4.24
CA PHE A 28 -14.77 -6.85 -3.40
C PHE A 28 -15.99 -7.55 -3.99
N THR A 29 -16.69 -8.31 -3.14
CA THR A 29 -17.93 -8.99 -3.51
C THR A 29 -19.13 -8.07 -3.40
N ASN A 30 -19.04 -7.00 -2.61
CA ASN A 30 -20.09 -6.00 -2.48
C ASN A 30 -19.53 -4.61 -2.15
N GLY A 31 -20.35 -3.58 -2.35
CA GLY A 31 -19.95 -2.20 -2.05
C GLY A 31 -19.77 -1.89 -0.56
N ARG A 32 -20.34 -2.70 0.34
CA ARG A 32 -20.14 -2.54 1.79
C ARG A 32 -18.69 -2.83 2.20
N GLN A 33 -18.10 -3.89 1.65
CA GLN A 33 -16.68 -4.21 1.86
C GLN A 33 -15.79 -3.06 1.37
N ALA A 34 -16.06 -2.53 0.17
CA ALA A 34 -15.30 -1.39 -0.35
C ALA A 34 -15.37 -0.16 0.57
N ALA A 35 -16.54 0.17 1.12
CA ALA A 35 -16.68 1.26 2.09
C ALA A 35 -15.86 1.03 3.36
N GLN A 36 -15.91 -0.19 3.91
CA GLN A 36 -15.15 -0.56 5.11
C GLN A 36 -13.65 -0.43 4.89
N GLU A 37 -13.17 -0.78 3.70
CA GLU A 37 -11.76 -0.69 3.33
C GLU A 37 -11.27 0.74 3.14
N ILE A 38 -12.09 1.60 2.53
CA ILE A 38 -11.80 3.04 2.41
C ILE A 38 -11.68 3.67 3.81
N GLN A 39 -12.64 3.35 4.68
CA GLN A 39 -12.66 3.81 6.08
C GLN A 39 -11.49 3.27 6.91
N GLN A 40 -11.07 2.02 6.68
CA GLN A 40 -9.87 1.47 7.31
C GLN A 40 -8.61 2.19 6.83
N LEU A 41 -8.55 2.53 5.55
CA LEU A 41 -7.42 3.22 4.94
C LEU A 41 -7.27 4.64 5.49
N GLU A 42 -8.36 5.40 5.61
CA GLU A 42 -8.40 6.71 6.27
C GLU A 42 -7.75 6.64 7.67
N ARG A 43 -8.26 5.73 8.52
CA ARG A 43 -7.72 5.50 9.87
C ARG A 43 -6.27 5.04 9.89
N GLN A 44 -5.76 4.43 8.82
CA GLN A 44 -4.36 4.05 8.72
C GLN A 44 -3.49 5.25 8.37
N VAL A 45 -3.94 6.12 7.47
CA VAL A 45 -3.25 7.38 7.13
C VAL A 45 -3.16 8.26 8.37
N ASP A 46 -4.27 8.48 9.08
CA ASP A 46 -4.29 9.31 10.29
C ASP A 46 -3.34 8.77 11.38
N ARG A 47 -3.37 7.45 11.62
CA ARG A 47 -2.47 6.82 12.59
C ARG A 47 -1.01 6.89 12.14
N ALA A 48 -0.74 6.75 10.85
CA ALA A 48 0.61 6.86 10.32
C ALA A 48 1.14 8.29 10.50
N GLU A 49 0.32 9.32 10.24
CA GLU A 49 0.65 10.72 10.48
C GLU A 49 0.90 10.99 11.97
N GLN A 50 -0.03 10.58 12.84
CA GLN A 50 0.09 10.75 14.29
C GLN A 50 1.36 10.11 14.87
N ARG A 51 1.78 8.98 14.30
CA ARG A 51 3.00 8.26 14.69
C ARG A 51 4.26 8.77 13.99
N ASN A 52 4.16 9.85 13.22
CA ASN A 52 5.25 10.38 12.38
C ASN A 52 5.88 9.32 11.45
N GLN A 53 5.07 8.33 11.03
CA GLN A 53 5.47 7.31 10.06
C GLN A 53 5.37 7.80 8.63
N ILE A 54 4.70 8.92 8.40
CA ILE A 54 4.61 9.64 7.12
C ILE A 54 4.64 11.14 7.42
N SER A 55 5.02 11.93 6.42
CA SER A 55 5.05 13.39 6.51
C SER A 55 3.63 13.97 6.44
N ARG A 56 3.39 15.12 7.07
CA ARG A 56 2.11 15.85 6.95
C ARG A 56 1.70 16.10 5.50
N ARG A 57 2.67 16.34 4.61
CA ARG A 57 2.38 16.55 3.18
C ARG A 57 1.87 15.27 2.51
N GLU A 58 2.47 14.14 2.82
CA GLU A 58 2.04 12.83 2.30
C GLU A 58 0.69 12.43 2.88
N ALA A 59 0.48 12.64 4.19
CA ALA A 59 -0.81 12.42 4.83
C ALA A 59 -1.91 13.23 4.16
N THR A 60 -1.67 14.53 3.90
CA THR A 60 -2.61 15.40 3.16
C THR A 60 -2.89 14.86 1.76
N GLN A 61 -1.88 14.38 1.05
CA GLN A 61 -2.05 13.82 -0.30
C GLN A 61 -2.85 12.52 -0.27
N LEU A 62 -2.56 11.61 0.67
CA LEU A 62 -3.26 10.34 0.84
C LEU A 62 -4.72 10.57 1.25
N ASN A 63 -4.98 11.49 2.19
CA ASN A 63 -6.34 11.83 2.62
C ASN A 63 -7.18 12.37 1.45
N ARG A 64 -6.62 13.23 0.59
CA ARG A 64 -7.33 13.66 -0.63
C ARG A 64 -7.68 12.50 -1.56
N GLN A 65 -6.84 11.47 -1.65
CA GLN A 65 -7.13 10.29 -2.47
C GLN A 65 -8.21 9.42 -1.84
N VAL A 66 -8.21 9.28 -0.51
CA VAL A 66 -9.26 8.60 0.26
C VAL A 66 -10.60 9.33 0.06
N ASP A 67 -10.64 10.65 0.18
CA ASP A 67 -11.86 11.46 -0.08
C ASP A 67 -12.40 11.26 -1.50
N GLN A 68 -11.50 11.13 -2.49
CA GLN A 68 -11.89 10.84 -3.87
C GLN A 68 -12.48 9.44 -4.02
N LEU A 69 -11.94 8.44 -3.30
CA LEU A 69 -12.48 7.09 -3.25
C LEU A 69 -13.88 7.06 -2.62
N GLU A 70 -14.09 7.81 -1.53
CA GLU A 70 -15.40 7.93 -0.90
C GLU A 70 -16.45 8.54 -1.82
N LYS A 71 -16.10 9.66 -2.49
CA LYS A 71 -16.97 10.29 -3.47
C LYS A 71 -17.31 9.34 -4.62
N LEU A 72 -16.33 8.58 -5.09
CA LEU A 72 -16.52 7.60 -6.16
C LEU A 72 -17.43 6.45 -5.72
N HIS A 73 -17.20 5.92 -4.53
CA HIS A 73 -18.04 4.89 -3.90
C HIS A 73 -19.49 5.39 -3.77
N ALA A 74 -19.70 6.60 -3.26
CA ALA A 74 -21.03 7.18 -3.12
C ALA A 74 -21.74 7.39 -4.47
N ARG A 75 -20.99 7.70 -5.55
CA ARG A 75 -21.57 7.77 -6.90
C ARG A 75 -22.03 6.40 -7.39
N TYR A 76 -21.20 5.37 -7.24
CA TYR A 76 -21.57 4.00 -7.64
C TYR A 76 -22.69 3.44 -6.76
N ALA A 77 -22.71 3.76 -5.46
CA ALA A 77 -23.74 3.30 -4.54
C ALA A 77 -25.16 3.74 -4.94
N ARG A 78 -25.32 4.89 -5.60
CA ARG A 78 -26.63 5.39 -6.07
C ARG A 78 -27.20 4.55 -7.21
N GLY A 79 -26.35 4.06 -8.11
CA GLY A 79 -26.76 3.22 -9.25
C GLY A 79 -26.76 1.73 -8.94
N GLY A 80 -26.27 1.34 -7.77
CA GLY A 80 -25.91 -0.04 -7.46
C GLY A 80 -24.51 -0.38 -7.98
N PHE A 81 -23.89 -1.40 -7.39
CA PHE A 81 -22.52 -1.77 -7.72
C PHE A 81 -22.47 -2.83 -8.82
N THR A 82 -21.83 -2.50 -9.94
CA THR A 82 -21.45 -3.46 -10.97
C THR A 82 -20.10 -4.11 -10.63
N ARG A 83 -19.85 -5.30 -11.21
CA ARG A 83 -18.55 -5.99 -11.04
C ARG A 83 -17.36 -5.13 -11.50
N THR A 84 -17.53 -4.34 -12.55
CA THR A 84 -16.49 -3.48 -13.10
C THR A 84 -16.20 -2.30 -12.17
N GLU A 85 -17.23 -1.69 -11.56
CA GLU A 85 -17.06 -0.61 -10.59
C GLU A 85 -16.39 -1.10 -9.31
N LEU A 86 -16.77 -2.28 -8.82
CA LEU A 86 -16.11 -2.91 -7.67
C LEU A 86 -14.64 -3.20 -7.96
N ARG A 87 -14.32 -3.71 -9.15
CA ARG A 87 -12.92 -3.92 -9.56
C ARG A 87 -12.15 -2.61 -9.69
N SER A 88 -12.81 -1.54 -10.18
CA SER A 88 -12.19 -0.22 -10.27
C SER A 88 -11.90 0.36 -8.89
N LEU A 89 -12.84 0.23 -7.96
CA LEU A 89 -12.66 0.62 -6.55
C LEU A 89 -11.52 -0.16 -5.91
N ASP A 90 -11.50 -1.49 -6.05
CA ASP A 90 -10.43 -2.36 -5.55
C ASP A 90 -9.06 -1.94 -6.06
N SER A 91 -8.92 -1.75 -7.38
CA SER A 91 -7.66 -1.31 -7.98
C SER A 91 -7.18 0.02 -7.38
N ARG A 92 -8.06 1.02 -7.26
CA ARG A 92 -7.71 2.32 -6.72
C ARG A 92 -7.37 2.25 -5.23
N ILE A 93 -8.14 1.52 -4.43
CA ILE A 93 -7.85 1.29 -3.00
C ILE A 93 -6.48 0.64 -2.84
N ASN A 94 -6.17 -0.37 -3.66
CA ASN A 94 -4.87 -1.03 -3.64
C ASN A 94 -3.74 -0.08 -4.02
N THR A 95 -3.95 0.84 -4.98
CA THR A 95 -2.97 1.89 -5.29
C THR A 95 -2.68 2.79 -4.10
N VAL A 96 -3.72 3.29 -3.41
CA VAL A 96 -3.51 4.17 -2.24
C VAL A 96 -2.86 3.40 -1.08
N LYS A 97 -3.24 2.14 -0.86
CA LYS A 97 -2.57 1.26 0.11
C LYS A 97 -1.08 1.07 -0.20
N GLN A 98 -0.73 0.88 -1.46
CA GLN A 98 0.68 0.77 -1.88
C GLN A 98 1.43 2.08 -1.63
N GLN A 99 0.85 3.22 -1.97
CA GLN A 99 1.45 4.53 -1.71
C GLN A 99 1.68 4.78 -0.22
N LEU A 100 0.70 4.45 0.64
CA LEU A 100 0.88 4.54 2.09
C LEU A 100 2.05 3.68 2.57
N ARG A 101 2.16 2.43 2.09
CA ARG A 101 3.27 1.53 2.44
C ARG A 101 4.63 2.03 1.94
N SER A 102 4.67 2.63 0.76
CA SER A 102 5.88 3.27 0.23
C SER A 102 6.29 4.46 1.09
N SER A 103 5.37 5.39 1.39
CA SER A 103 5.65 6.54 2.26
C SER A 103 6.13 6.13 3.65
N GLN A 104 5.55 5.08 4.22
CA GLN A 104 6.01 4.49 5.49
C GLN A 104 7.42 3.88 5.42
N SER A 105 7.79 3.34 4.26
CA SER A 105 9.11 2.73 4.05
C SER A 105 10.17 3.78 3.84
N ASP A 106 9.85 4.86 3.10
CA ASP A 106 10.73 6.01 2.88
C ASP A 106 11.00 6.77 4.20
N HIS A 107 9.98 6.89 5.06
CA HIS A 107 10.10 7.53 6.37
C HIS A 107 10.86 6.70 7.39
N ARG A 108 10.99 5.39 7.19
CA ARG A 108 11.87 4.56 8.00
C ARG A 108 13.27 4.73 7.42
N PRO A 109 14.19 5.43 8.12
CA PRO A 109 15.56 5.46 7.68
C PRO A 109 16.03 4.01 7.74
N GLY A 110 16.23 3.41 6.57
CA GLY A 110 16.88 2.12 6.50
C GLY A 110 18.17 2.25 7.29
N TRP A 111 18.39 1.34 8.24
CA TRP A 111 19.70 1.11 8.81
C TRP A 111 20.63 0.67 7.67
N ASN A 112 21.07 1.63 6.85
CA ASN A 112 22.12 1.47 5.87
C ASN A 112 23.43 1.49 6.65
N GLY A 113 23.66 0.36 7.34
CA GLY A 113 24.92 0.02 7.95
C GLY A 113 25.98 0.06 6.88
N HIS A 114 26.73 1.16 6.88
CA HIS A 114 27.94 1.33 6.10
C HIS A 114 28.84 0.13 6.35
N ARG A 115 29.27 -0.54 5.27
CA ARG A 115 30.58 -1.20 5.29
C ARG A 115 31.47 -0.51 4.28
N ARG A 116 32.43 0.19 4.88
CA ARG A 116 33.65 0.72 4.27
C ARG A 116 34.43 -0.38 3.57
#